data_AF-A0A182QAW3-F1
#
_entry.id   AF-A0A182QAW3-F1
#
_cell.length_a   1.000
_cell.length_b   1.000
_cell.length_c   1.000
_cell.angle_alpha   90.00
_cell.angle_beta   90.00
_cell.angle_gamma   90.00
#
_symmetry.space_group_name_H-M   'P 1'
#
loop_
_entity.id
_entity.type
_entity.pdbx_description
1 polymer ?
#
loop_
_entity_poly.entity_id
_entity_poly.type
_entity_poly.pdbx_seq_one_letter_code
_entity_poly.pdbx_strand_id
1 'polypeptide(L)'
;LERNHYSKDPAKQPIIENQLWSCMERIYSLAENTDQFRSVVVHRDLWFNNIMFKYDPTDKLRKEPTDCVLIDFQLARYLPPCVDYLCALYLLTDRKHREQYEKIYEEYYYQSLQAKLKAFDIDGSKILSKDQFKLSLNHYRLLGLVWTGVLHGFVNFPKGVLDKLHHEDPDTYTRMSMKDRDDFALTYYDTDDYYRQRFDDVVTELLQYLFNFQ
;
A
#
# COMPACT_ATOMS: atom_id res chain seq x y z
N LEU A 1 6.88 -17.22 -10.88
CA LEU A 1 6.47 -17.91 -9.63
C LEU A 1 7.66 -18.52 -8.86
N GLU A 2 8.78 -18.91 -9.48
CA GLU A 2 9.88 -19.65 -8.83
C GLU A 2 10.61 -18.99 -7.64
N ARG A 3 10.31 -17.73 -7.30
CA ARG A 3 11.12 -16.90 -6.40
C ARG A 3 10.63 -16.83 -4.95
N ASN A 4 9.34 -17.08 -4.71
CA ASN A 4 8.78 -17.11 -3.36
C ASN A 4 8.83 -18.54 -2.79
N HIS A 5 9.04 -18.68 -1.48
CA HIS A 5 9.19 -19.98 -0.82
C HIS A 5 7.93 -20.86 -0.93
N TYR A 6 6.72 -20.29 -0.93
CA TYR A 6 5.49 -21.06 -1.12
C TYR A 6 5.33 -21.57 -2.55
N SER A 7 5.87 -20.87 -3.54
CA SER A 7 5.84 -21.32 -4.93
C SER A 7 6.80 -22.48 -5.21
N LYS A 8 7.72 -22.78 -4.28
CA LYS A 8 8.60 -23.96 -4.33
C LYS A 8 8.04 -25.16 -3.56
N ASP A 9 6.97 -24.95 -2.79
CA ASP A 9 6.28 -26.02 -2.07
C ASP A 9 5.32 -26.74 -3.03
N PRO A 10 5.54 -28.03 -3.34
CA PRO A 10 4.73 -28.76 -4.31
C PRO A 10 3.26 -28.92 -3.91
N ALA A 11 2.93 -28.74 -2.63
CA ALA A 11 1.54 -28.75 -2.17
C ALA A 11 0.85 -27.39 -2.37
N LYS A 12 1.62 -26.29 -2.33
CA LYS A 12 1.09 -24.92 -2.44
C LYS A 12 1.16 -24.36 -3.85
N GLN A 13 2.17 -24.73 -4.63
CA GLN A 13 2.36 -24.25 -6.01
C GLN A 13 1.09 -24.41 -6.88
N PRO A 14 0.43 -25.59 -6.93
CA PRO A 14 -0.78 -25.73 -7.76
C PRO A 14 -1.95 -24.86 -7.27
N ILE A 15 -2.03 -24.58 -5.98
CA ILE A 15 -3.06 -23.69 -5.42
C ILE A 15 -2.82 -22.26 -5.92
N ILE A 16 -1.57 -21.79 -5.83
CA ILE A 16 -1.19 -20.45 -6.29
C ILE A 16 -1.46 -20.31 -7.79
N GLU A 17 -0.96 -21.24 -8.61
CA GLU A 17 -1.09 -21.19 -10.07
C GLU A 17 -2.55 -21.19 -10.54
N ASN A 18 -3.43 -21.96 -9.88
CA ASN A 18 -4.82 -22.09 -10.31
C ASN A 18 -5.77 -21.06 -9.69
N GLN A 19 -5.43 -20.46 -8.56
CA GLN A 19 -6.39 -19.66 -7.77
C GLN A 19 -5.95 -18.21 -7.50
N LEU A 20 -4.67 -17.86 -7.63
CA LEU A 20 -4.18 -16.52 -7.27
C LEU A 20 -4.92 -15.42 -8.05
N TRP A 21 -5.08 -15.59 -9.36
CA TRP A 21 -5.72 -14.59 -10.21
C TRP A 21 -7.19 -14.36 -9.79
N SER A 22 -7.99 -15.42 -9.68
CA SER A 22 -9.40 -15.29 -9.31
C SER A 22 -9.59 -14.72 -7.90
N CYS A 23 -8.69 -15.04 -6.96
CA CYS A 23 -8.68 -14.41 -5.65
C CYS A 23 -8.35 -12.91 -5.73
N MET A 24 -7.40 -12.51 -6.58
CA MET A 24 -7.01 -11.12 -6.76
C MET A 24 -8.08 -10.28 -7.48
N GLU A 25 -8.89 -10.86 -8.36
CA GLU A 25 -9.99 -10.14 -9.05
C GLU A 25 -11.01 -9.50 -8.08
N ARG A 26 -11.08 -9.96 -6.83
CA ARG A 26 -11.87 -9.32 -5.77
C ARG A 26 -11.48 -7.85 -5.54
N ILE A 27 -10.27 -7.43 -5.93
CA ILE A 27 -9.88 -6.01 -5.83
C ILE A 27 -10.75 -5.10 -6.69
N TYR A 28 -11.31 -5.60 -7.80
CA TYR A 28 -12.14 -4.79 -8.68
C TYR A 28 -13.42 -4.35 -7.97
N SER A 29 -14.09 -5.27 -7.27
CA SER A 29 -15.27 -4.92 -6.46
C SER A 29 -14.91 -4.10 -5.21
N LEU A 30 -13.74 -4.35 -4.60
CA LEU A 30 -13.26 -3.52 -3.49
C LEU A 30 -12.93 -2.08 -3.92
N ALA A 31 -12.59 -1.86 -5.20
CA ALA A 31 -12.30 -0.53 -5.72
C ALA A 31 -13.56 0.26 -6.12
N GLU A 32 -14.73 -0.37 -6.12
CA GLU A 32 -16.02 0.26 -6.40
C GLU A 32 -16.61 0.95 -5.16
N ASN A 33 -17.47 1.94 -5.40
CA ASN A 33 -18.19 2.62 -4.35
C ASN A 33 -19.04 1.61 -3.55
N THR A 34 -19.14 1.81 -2.24
CA THR A 34 -19.90 0.93 -1.35
C THR A 34 -20.78 1.69 -0.39
N ASP A 35 -21.95 1.11 -0.12
CA ASP A 35 -22.86 1.53 0.95
C ASP A 35 -22.73 0.64 2.21
N GLN A 36 -21.91 -0.42 2.16
CA GLN A 36 -21.69 -1.34 3.29
C GLN A 36 -20.94 -0.67 4.44
N PHE A 37 -20.05 0.26 4.12
CA PHE A 37 -19.18 0.94 5.05
C PHE A 37 -19.29 2.45 4.86
N ARG A 38 -18.95 3.22 5.91
CA ARG A 38 -18.91 4.68 5.82
C ARG A 38 -17.79 5.10 4.87
N SER A 39 -18.16 5.56 3.69
CA SER A 39 -17.23 6.06 2.67
C SER A 39 -16.95 7.56 2.84
N VAL A 40 -15.74 7.96 2.47
CA VAL A 40 -15.22 9.33 2.40
C VAL A 40 -14.42 9.49 1.12
N VAL A 41 -13.99 10.72 0.79
CA VAL A 41 -12.98 10.89 -0.26
C VAL A 41 -11.64 10.40 0.28
N VAL A 42 -11.13 9.34 -0.32
CA VAL A 42 -9.81 8.75 -0.05
C VAL A 42 -8.84 9.12 -1.16
N HIS A 43 -7.56 9.21 -0.83
CA HIS A 43 -6.48 9.58 -1.74
C HIS A 43 -5.97 8.40 -2.58
N ARG A 44 -5.89 7.21 -1.98
CA ARG A 44 -5.40 5.92 -2.51
C ARG A 44 -3.93 5.85 -2.90
N ASP A 45 -3.21 6.96 -2.87
CA ASP A 45 -1.80 7.04 -3.28
C ASP A 45 -0.94 7.70 -2.19
N LEU A 46 -1.11 7.24 -0.95
CA LEU A 46 -0.43 7.80 0.22
C LEU A 46 0.93 7.14 0.43
N TRP A 47 1.89 7.49 -0.42
CA TRP A 47 3.31 7.22 -0.22
C TRP A 47 4.05 8.53 0.09
N PHE A 48 5.30 8.41 0.56
CA PHE A 48 6.04 9.55 1.11
C PHE A 48 6.23 10.73 0.14
N ASN A 49 6.25 10.47 -1.17
CA ASN A 49 6.41 11.51 -2.19
C ASN A 49 5.13 12.35 -2.42
N ASN A 50 3.96 11.85 -2.01
CA ASN A 50 2.69 12.58 -2.11
C ASN A 50 2.34 13.33 -0.81
N ILE A 51 3.32 13.45 0.10
CA ILE A 51 3.20 14.21 1.34
C ILE A 51 4.27 15.30 1.35
N MET A 52 3.85 16.56 1.25
CA MET A 52 4.74 17.70 1.42
C MET A 52 4.84 18.06 2.90
N PHE A 53 6.04 17.99 3.45
CA PHE A 53 6.31 18.35 4.83
C PHE A 53 6.79 19.80 4.96
N LYS A 54 6.25 20.51 5.95
CA LYS A 54 6.71 21.83 6.38
C LYS A 54 7.73 21.64 7.51
N TYR A 55 8.87 22.31 7.39
CA TYR A 55 9.91 22.34 8.41
C TYR A 55 10.12 23.76 8.92
N ASP A 56 10.62 23.87 10.15
CA ASP A 56 11.08 25.16 10.67
C ASP A 56 12.24 25.68 9.80
N PRO A 57 12.19 26.92 9.29
CA PRO A 57 13.30 27.51 8.51
C PRO A 57 14.65 27.53 9.26
N THR A 58 14.61 27.49 10.58
CA THR A 58 15.80 27.46 11.45
C THR A 58 16.37 26.04 11.62
N ASP A 59 15.56 24.99 11.40
CA ASP A 59 16.03 23.60 11.40
C ASP A 59 16.71 23.27 10.06
N LYS A 60 18.01 23.54 10.01
CA LYS A 60 18.87 23.23 8.85
C LYS A 60 18.93 21.74 8.54
N LEU A 61 18.66 20.87 9.52
CA LEU A 61 18.74 19.42 9.37
C LEU A 61 17.40 18.80 8.95
N ARG A 62 16.30 19.57 9.02
CA ARG A 62 14.94 19.15 8.67
C ARG A 62 14.57 17.82 9.32
N LYS A 63 14.84 17.69 10.62
CA LYS A 63 14.65 16.45 11.37
C LYS A 63 13.20 16.20 11.70
N GLU A 64 12.48 17.24 12.11
CA GLU A 64 11.10 17.12 12.59
C GLU A 64 10.18 18.04 11.79
N PRO A 65 9.22 17.50 11.02
CA PRO A 65 8.24 18.31 10.32
C PRO A 65 7.23 18.90 11.29
N THR A 66 6.87 20.17 11.10
CA THR A 66 5.87 20.89 11.90
C THR A 66 4.45 20.77 11.37
N ASP A 67 4.32 20.46 10.08
CA ASP A 67 3.04 20.35 9.38
C ASP A 67 3.20 19.54 8.10
N CYS A 68 2.10 19.12 7.48
CA CYS A 68 2.13 18.51 6.16
C CYS A 68 0.86 18.77 5.34
N VAL A 69 1.00 18.67 4.02
CA VAL A 69 -0.13 18.67 3.09
C VAL A 69 -0.01 17.50 2.12
N LEU A 70 -1.15 16.90 1.80
CA LEU A 70 -1.25 15.86 0.79
C LEU A 70 -1.35 16.50 -0.60
N ILE A 71 -0.69 15.90 -1.59
CA ILE A 71 -0.70 16.33 -2.98
C ILE A 71 -0.95 15.15 -3.91
N ASP A 72 -1.30 15.42 -5.16
CA ASP A 72 -1.55 14.40 -6.21
C ASP A 72 -2.74 13.46 -5.93
N PHE A 73 -3.94 14.02 -6.08
CA PHE A 73 -5.22 13.30 -5.90
C PHE A 73 -5.68 12.53 -7.14
N GLN A 74 -4.79 12.18 -8.08
CA GLN A 74 -5.16 11.55 -9.36
C GLN A 74 -5.91 10.21 -9.20
N LEU A 75 -5.65 9.51 -8.09
CA LEU A 75 -6.30 8.23 -7.76
C LEU A 75 -7.46 8.35 -6.76
N ALA A 76 -7.88 9.58 -6.41
CA ALA A 76 -8.90 9.78 -5.40
C ALA A 76 -10.23 9.12 -5.76
N ARG A 77 -10.88 8.51 -4.77
CA ARG A 77 -12.15 7.77 -4.90
C ARG A 77 -13.02 7.92 -3.66
N TYR A 78 -14.28 7.52 -3.76
CA TYR A 78 -15.20 7.52 -2.62
C TYR A 78 -15.30 6.12 -2.00
N LEU A 79 -14.49 5.87 -0.97
CA LEU A 79 -14.34 4.57 -0.33
C LEU A 79 -14.19 4.73 1.19
N PRO A 80 -14.24 3.63 1.97
CA PRO A 80 -14.04 3.71 3.41
C PRO A 80 -12.66 4.25 3.79
N PRO A 81 -12.54 5.02 4.89
CA PRO A 81 -11.27 5.65 5.30
C PRO A 81 -10.16 4.64 5.60
N CYS A 82 -10.51 3.38 5.89
CA CYS A 82 -9.54 2.30 6.07
C CYS A 82 -8.68 2.05 4.82
N VAL A 83 -9.15 2.41 3.62
CA VAL A 83 -8.40 2.22 2.37
C VAL A 83 -7.11 3.02 2.38
N ASP A 84 -7.18 4.32 2.71
CA ASP A 84 -6.00 5.18 2.81
C ASP A 84 -5.05 4.71 3.91
N TYR A 85 -5.61 4.32 5.06
CA TYR A 85 -4.82 3.76 6.16
C TYR A 85 -4.07 2.50 5.74
N LEU A 86 -4.74 1.53 5.10
CA LEU A 86 -4.13 0.27 4.67
C LEU A 86 -3.08 0.50 3.58
N CYS A 87 -3.37 1.34 2.58
CA CYS A 87 -2.39 1.68 1.55
C CYS A 87 -1.13 2.29 2.18
N ALA A 88 -1.28 3.29 3.07
CA ALA A 88 -0.15 3.92 3.74
C ALA A 88 0.61 2.93 4.64
N LEU A 89 -0.09 2.11 5.42
CA LEU A 89 0.52 1.13 6.32
C LEU A 89 1.40 0.14 5.54
N TYR A 90 0.87 -0.44 4.44
CA TYR A 90 1.61 -1.44 3.69
C TYR A 90 2.76 -0.85 2.85
N LEU A 91 2.56 0.33 2.25
CA LEU A 91 3.58 1.01 1.45
C LEU A 91 4.75 1.52 2.30
N LEU A 92 4.45 2.10 3.46
CA LEU A 92 5.44 2.85 4.26
C LEU A 92 6.18 2.00 5.29
N THR A 93 5.78 0.75 5.51
CA THR A 93 6.42 -0.12 6.50
C THR A 93 6.81 -1.47 5.93
N ASP A 94 7.77 -2.14 6.55
CA ASP A 94 8.05 -3.56 6.34
C ASP A 94 7.20 -4.45 7.23
N ARG A 95 7.26 -5.76 6.96
CA ARG A 95 6.48 -6.75 7.68
C ARG A 95 6.82 -6.75 9.17
N LYS A 96 8.12 -6.77 9.50
CA LYS A 96 8.61 -6.78 10.89
C LYS A 96 8.06 -5.59 11.69
N HIS A 97 8.03 -4.42 11.06
CA HIS A 97 7.49 -3.21 11.65
C HIS A 97 5.98 -3.29 11.85
N ARG A 98 5.22 -3.83 10.89
CA ARG A 98 3.76 -4.06 11.07
C ARG A 98 3.48 -5.04 12.20
N GLU A 99 4.18 -6.16 12.26
CA GLU A 99 4.00 -7.16 13.32
C GLU A 99 4.17 -6.55 14.72
N GLN A 100 5.02 -5.54 14.86
CA GLN A 100 5.25 -4.84 16.12
C GLN A 100 4.27 -3.69 16.39
N TYR A 101 3.87 -2.93 15.36
CA TYR A 101 3.23 -1.63 15.54
C TYR A 101 1.84 -1.48 14.90
N GLU A 102 1.33 -2.44 14.13
CA GLU A 102 0.04 -2.35 13.41
C GLU A 102 -1.10 -1.91 14.33
N LYS A 103 -1.29 -2.59 15.46
CA LYS A 103 -2.34 -2.26 16.44
C LYS A 103 -2.21 -0.85 17.02
N ILE A 104 -0.99 -0.37 17.20
CA ILE A 104 -0.73 0.99 17.69
C ILE A 104 -1.15 2.00 16.62
N TYR A 105 -0.83 1.73 15.35
CA TYR A 105 -1.23 2.59 14.23
C TYR A 105 -2.73 2.57 13.96
N GLU A 106 -3.39 1.43 14.06
CA GLU A 106 -4.85 1.32 13.95
C GLU A 106 -5.53 2.20 15.00
N GLU A 107 -5.09 2.08 16.25
CA GLU A 107 -5.63 2.87 17.36
C GLU A 107 -5.36 4.37 17.15
N TYR A 108 -4.13 4.71 16.78
CA TYR A 108 -3.72 6.09 16.56
C TYR A 108 -4.52 6.74 15.43
N TYR A 109 -4.70 6.05 14.30
CA TYR A 109 -5.49 6.54 13.19
C TYR A 109 -6.95 6.77 13.60
N TYR A 110 -7.57 5.78 14.25
CA TYR A 110 -8.96 5.89 14.68
C TYR A 110 -9.14 7.03 15.68
N GLN A 111 -8.29 7.13 16.71
CA GLN A 111 -8.35 8.22 17.69
C GLN A 111 -8.12 9.60 17.06
N SER A 112 -7.19 9.71 16.11
CA SER A 112 -6.94 10.94 15.37
C SER A 112 -8.17 11.38 14.57
N LEU A 113 -8.83 10.44 13.88
CA LEU A 113 -10.08 10.70 13.18
C LEU A 113 -11.17 11.19 14.14
N GLN A 114 -11.37 10.52 15.28
CA GLN A 114 -12.37 10.92 16.27
C GLN A 114 -12.07 12.31 16.85
N ALA A 115 -10.81 12.60 17.17
CA ALA A 115 -10.39 13.90 17.68
C ALA A 115 -10.63 15.02 16.66
N LYS A 116 -10.32 14.78 15.39
CA LYS A 116 -10.57 15.74 14.31
C LYS A 116 -12.07 16.00 14.12
N LEU A 117 -12.90 14.96 14.09
CA LEU A 117 -14.36 15.13 13.99
C LEU A 117 -14.94 15.89 15.19
N LYS A 118 -14.48 15.57 16.40
CA LYS A 118 -14.90 16.26 17.62
C LYS A 118 -14.56 17.75 17.61
N ALA A 119 -13.45 18.16 16.97
CA ALA A 119 -13.09 19.57 16.83
C ALA A 119 -14.09 20.37 15.96
N PHE A 120 -14.94 19.68 15.18
CA PHE A 120 -16.06 20.26 14.43
C PHE A 120 -17.42 19.98 15.09
N ASP A 121 -17.44 19.63 16.38
CA ASP A 121 -18.64 19.25 17.15
C ASP A 121 -19.40 18.02 16.59
N ILE A 122 -18.69 17.14 15.88
CA ILE A 122 -19.24 15.90 15.32
C ILE A 122 -18.88 14.70 16.22
N ASP A 123 -19.89 13.94 16.63
CA ASP A 123 -19.71 12.65 17.31
C ASP A 123 -19.34 11.57 16.28
N GLY A 124 -18.05 11.45 15.98
CA GLY A 124 -17.53 10.50 15.00
C GLY A 124 -17.85 9.03 15.31
N SER A 125 -18.08 8.68 16.58
CA SER A 125 -18.38 7.31 16.99
C SER A 125 -19.76 6.83 16.51
N LYS A 126 -20.68 7.77 16.27
CA LYS A 126 -21.99 7.52 15.64
C LYS A 126 -21.92 7.43 14.12
N ILE A 127 -20.85 7.95 13.51
CA ILE A 127 -20.64 7.95 12.05
C ILE A 127 -19.88 6.70 11.61
N LEU A 128 -18.82 6.36 12.35
CA LEU A 128 -17.97 5.20 12.16
C LEU A 128 -17.55 4.69 13.53
N SER A 129 -18.17 3.61 13.99
CA SER A 129 -17.78 2.98 15.26
C SER A 129 -16.43 2.27 15.12
N LYS A 130 -15.78 1.99 16.26
CA LYS A 130 -14.51 1.26 16.28
C LYS A 130 -14.64 -0.14 15.70
N ASP A 131 -15.78 -0.79 15.93
CA ASP A 131 -16.06 -2.13 15.38
C ASP A 131 -16.29 -2.08 13.87
N GLN A 132 -17.01 -1.07 13.37
CA GLN A 132 -17.16 -0.85 11.92
C GLN A 132 -15.82 -0.56 11.26
N PHE A 133 -14.95 0.24 11.91
CA PHE A 133 -13.60 0.50 11.42
C PHE A 133 -12.79 -0.80 11.32
N LYS A 134 -12.77 -1.63 12.36
CA LYS A 134 -12.08 -2.94 12.35
C LYS A 134 -12.64 -3.91 11.30
N LEU A 135 -13.97 -3.96 11.14
CA LEU A 135 -14.60 -4.75 10.08
C LEU A 135 -14.16 -4.27 8.69
N SER A 136 -14.08 -2.96 8.49
CA SER A 136 -13.61 -2.38 7.23
C SER A 136 -12.12 -2.67 6.97
N LEU A 137 -11.26 -2.68 8.00
CA LEU A 137 -9.85 -3.06 7.87
C LEU A 137 -9.71 -4.49 7.33
N ASN A 138 -10.43 -5.44 7.94
CA ASN A 138 -10.41 -6.84 7.52
C ASN A 138 -10.95 -7.03 6.09
N HIS A 139 -12.02 -6.31 5.74
CA HIS A 139 -12.65 -6.40 4.43
C HIS A 139 -11.74 -5.85 3.31
N TYR A 140 -11.05 -4.74 3.56
CA TYR A 140 -10.22 -4.04 2.57
C TYR A 140 -8.74 -4.45 2.60
N ARG A 141 -8.32 -5.34 3.50
CA ARG A 141 -6.91 -5.77 3.62
C ARG A 141 -6.31 -6.26 2.31
N LEU A 142 -7.08 -7.02 1.52
CA LEU A 142 -6.67 -7.49 0.20
C LEU A 142 -6.26 -6.33 -0.73
N LEU A 143 -7.03 -5.25 -0.73
CA LEU A 143 -6.77 -4.09 -1.56
C LEU A 143 -5.43 -3.45 -1.17
N GLY A 144 -5.13 -3.28 0.12
CA GLY A 144 -3.84 -2.74 0.58
C GLY A 144 -2.64 -3.61 0.18
N LEU A 145 -2.76 -4.94 0.32
CA LEU A 145 -1.72 -5.89 -0.06
C LEU A 145 -1.44 -5.87 -1.57
N VAL A 146 -2.49 -5.99 -2.39
CA VAL A 146 -2.34 -5.98 -3.85
C VAL A 146 -1.84 -4.63 -4.34
N TRP A 147 -2.39 -3.53 -3.82
CA TRP A 147 -1.97 -2.18 -4.18
C TRP A 147 -0.48 -1.94 -3.93
N THR A 148 0.01 -2.41 -2.77
CA THR A 148 1.43 -2.31 -2.40
C THR A 148 2.31 -3.15 -3.32
N GLY A 149 1.88 -4.38 -3.65
CA GLY A 149 2.60 -5.23 -4.61
C GLY A 149 2.72 -4.59 -5.99
N VAL A 150 1.65 -3.93 -6.46
CA VAL A 150 1.67 -3.16 -7.72
C VAL A 150 2.65 -2.00 -7.59
N LEU A 151 2.49 -1.11 -6.61
CA LEU A 151 3.32 0.09 -6.50
C LEU A 151 4.80 -0.19 -6.26
N HIS A 152 5.16 -1.20 -5.45
CA HIS A 152 6.57 -1.59 -5.29
C HIS A 152 7.23 -1.92 -6.63
N GLY A 153 6.47 -2.43 -7.61
CA GLY A 153 6.92 -2.69 -8.98
C GLY A 153 7.13 -1.45 -9.85
N PHE A 154 6.83 -0.26 -9.31
CA PHE A 154 7.03 1.03 -9.96
C PHE A 154 8.07 1.88 -9.23
N VAL A 155 8.09 1.85 -7.90
CA VAL A 155 8.71 2.94 -7.12
C VAL A 155 9.98 2.56 -6.36
N ASN A 156 10.29 1.28 -6.19
CA ASN A 156 11.41 0.83 -5.36
C ASN A 156 12.71 0.57 -6.13
N PHE A 157 12.78 0.95 -7.41
CA PHE A 157 14.01 0.78 -8.20
C PHE A 157 15.18 1.57 -7.59
N PRO A 158 16.43 1.12 -7.78
CA PRO A 158 17.60 1.84 -7.31
C PRO A 158 17.61 3.29 -7.78
N LYS A 159 18.07 4.19 -6.90
CA LYS A 159 18.03 5.64 -7.13
C LYS A 159 18.70 6.01 -8.45
N GLY A 160 18.02 6.79 -9.27
CA GLY A 160 18.51 7.31 -10.55
C GLY A 160 18.36 6.35 -11.72
N VAL A 161 17.92 5.10 -11.52
CA VAL A 161 17.64 4.16 -12.62
C VAL A 161 16.56 4.73 -13.55
N LEU A 162 15.43 5.15 -12.99
CA LEU A 162 14.31 5.68 -13.77
C LEU A 162 14.65 7.00 -14.45
N ASP A 163 15.36 7.89 -13.74
CA ASP A 163 15.81 9.16 -14.30
C ASP A 163 16.74 8.90 -15.50
N LYS A 164 17.74 8.03 -15.33
CA LYS A 164 18.67 7.68 -16.41
C LYS A 164 17.92 7.08 -17.59
N LEU A 165 17.01 6.14 -17.34
CA LEU A 165 16.21 5.49 -18.38
C LEU A 165 15.35 6.51 -19.14
N HIS A 166 14.70 7.43 -18.43
CA HIS A 166 13.88 8.47 -19.05
C HIS A 166 14.68 9.39 -19.98
N HIS A 167 15.96 9.65 -19.68
CA HIS A 167 16.82 10.51 -20.51
C HIS A 167 17.51 9.75 -21.65
N GLU A 168 17.96 8.52 -21.41
CA GLU A 168 18.77 7.75 -22.35
C GLU A 168 17.95 6.83 -23.27
N ASP A 169 16.83 6.28 -22.78
CA ASP A 169 15.94 5.37 -23.52
C ASP A 169 14.45 5.59 -23.14
N PRO A 170 13.84 6.66 -23.68
CA PRO A 170 12.45 7.02 -23.38
C PRO A 170 11.41 5.96 -23.80
N ASP A 171 11.73 5.17 -24.83
CA ASP A 171 10.85 4.11 -25.34
C ASP A 171 10.77 2.95 -24.33
N THR A 172 11.92 2.51 -23.80
CA THR A 172 11.95 1.51 -22.73
C THR A 172 11.33 2.06 -21.45
N TYR A 173 11.56 3.33 -21.10
CA TYR A 173 10.89 3.98 -19.96
C TYR A 173 9.35 3.94 -20.11
N THR A 174 8.84 4.27 -21.29
CA THR A 174 7.40 4.26 -21.58
C THR A 174 6.83 2.85 -21.57
N ARG A 175 7.52 1.86 -22.16
CA ARG A 175 7.11 0.45 -22.10
C ARG A 175 6.98 -0.02 -20.67
N MET A 176 8.03 0.22 -19.89
CA MET A 176 8.09 -0.18 -18.49
C MET A 176 6.97 0.49 -17.68
N SER A 177 6.72 1.77 -17.90
CA SER A 177 5.72 2.53 -17.14
C SER A 177 4.28 2.18 -17.53
N MET A 178 4.01 1.91 -18.81
CA MET A 178 2.64 1.88 -19.36
C MET A 178 2.19 0.54 -19.97
N LYS A 179 3.11 -0.41 -20.21
CA LYS A 179 2.80 -1.65 -20.93
C LYS A 179 3.20 -2.90 -20.18
N ASP A 180 4.50 -3.10 -19.99
CA ASP A 180 5.09 -4.34 -19.48
C ASP A 180 6.42 -4.03 -18.80
N ARG A 181 6.63 -4.61 -17.62
CA ARG A 181 7.81 -4.36 -16.78
C ARG A 181 8.39 -5.61 -16.15
N ASP A 182 7.96 -6.78 -16.60
CA ASP A 182 8.29 -8.04 -15.93
C ASP A 182 9.80 -8.26 -15.90
N ASP A 183 10.49 -7.92 -16.99
CA ASP A 183 11.94 -7.96 -17.06
C ASP A 183 12.63 -7.05 -16.03
N PHE A 184 12.13 -5.82 -15.84
CA PHE A 184 12.63 -4.91 -14.81
C PHE A 184 12.38 -5.47 -13.41
N ALA A 185 11.14 -5.85 -13.11
CA ALA A 185 10.78 -6.36 -11.81
C ALA A 185 11.60 -7.60 -11.43
N LEU A 186 11.78 -8.53 -12.36
CA LEU A 186 12.57 -9.74 -12.15
C LEU A 186 14.07 -9.43 -12.02
N THR A 187 14.61 -8.53 -12.84
CA THR A 187 16.02 -8.13 -12.77
C THR A 187 16.35 -7.53 -11.39
N TYR A 188 15.55 -6.57 -10.91
CA TYR A 188 15.81 -5.93 -9.62
C TYR A 188 15.46 -6.82 -8.43
N TYR A 189 14.49 -7.73 -8.58
CA TYR A 189 14.29 -8.77 -7.58
C TYR A 189 15.56 -9.64 -7.40
N ASP A 190 16.22 -10.02 -8.48
CA ASP A 190 17.40 -10.88 -8.41
C ASP A 190 18.67 -10.12 -8.00
N THR A 191 18.75 -8.81 -8.27
CA THR A 191 20.00 -8.04 -8.13
C THR A 191 20.01 -7.01 -7.01
N ASP A 192 18.85 -6.60 -6.48
CA ASP A 192 18.76 -5.58 -5.41
C ASP A 192 18.10 -6.14 -4.15
N ASP A 193 18.83 -6.12 -3.04
CA ASP A 193 18.39 -6.70 -1.77
C ASP A 193 17.17 -5.98 -1.18
N TYR A 194 17.12 -4.66 -1.30
CA TYR A 194 16.02 -3.86 -0.77
C TYR A 194 14.75 -4.13 -1.57
N TYR A 195 14.81 -4.05 -2.90
CA TYR A 195 13.70 -4.35 -3.78
C TYR A 195 13.17 -5.77 -3.54
N ARG A 196 14.07 -6.76 -3.47
CA ARG A 196 13.70 -8.15 -3.19
C ARG A 196 12.99 -8.32 -1.85
N GLN A 197 13.53 -7.74 -0.77
CA GLN A 197 12.92 -7.84 0.56
C GLN A 197 11.53 -7.20 0.60
N ARG A 198 11.38 -5.99 0.03
CA ARG A 198 10.09 -5.29 -0.02
C ARG A 198 9.04 -6.05 -0.84
N PHE A 199 9.45 -6.73 -1.90
CA PHE A 199 8.57 -7.57 -2.72
C PHE A 199 8.21 -8.89 -2.04
N ASP A 200 9.20 -9.59 -1.48
CA ASP A 200 8.96 -10.89 -0.85
C ASP A 200 8.07 -10.75 0.39
N ASP A 201 8.22 -9.67 1.17
CA ASP A 201 7.33 -9.33 2.29
C ASP A 201 5.86 -9.29 1.85
N VAL A 202 5.55 -8.46 0.84
CA VAL A 202 4.17 -8.24 0.40
C VAL A 202 3.58 -9.45 -0.32
N VAL A 203 4.36 -10.15 -1.14
CA VAL A 203 3.93 -11.36 -1.83
C VAL A 203 3.67 -12.48 -0.83
N THR A 204 4.55 -12.66 0.15
CA THR A 204 4.38 -13.67 1.20
C THR A 204 3.12 -13.38 2.02
N GLU A 205 2.93 -12.14 2.49
CA GLU A 205 1.73 -11.77 3.25
C GLU A 205 0.45 -11.92 2.43
N LEU A 206 0.47 -11.59 1.13
CA LEU A 206 -0.66 -11.80 0.24
C LEU A 206 -1.04 -13.28 0.12
N LEU A 207 -0.06 -14.17 -0.09
CA LEU A 207 -0.30 -15.60 -0.18
C LEU A 207 -0.82 -16.19 1.14
N GLN A 208 -0.27 -15.75 2.28
CA GLN A 208 -0.75 -16.12 3.61
C GLN A 208 -2.19 -15.66 3.82
N TYR A 209 -2.52 -14.42 3.43
CA TYR A 209 -3.86 -13.87 3.57
C TYR A 209 -4.89 -14.59 2.68
N LEU A 210 -4.54 -14.91 1.44
CA LEU A 210 -5.47 -15.53 0.49
C LEU A 210 -5.69 -17.02 0.77
N PHE A 211 -4.65 -17.74 1.16
CA PHE A 211 -4.68 -19.21 1.23
C PHE A 211 -4.46 -19.78 2.63
N ASN A 212 -4.31 -18.93 3.65
CA ASN A 212 -3.98 -19.33 5.03
C ASN A 212 -2.73 -20.23 5.09
N PHE A 213 -1.75 -19.97 4.21
CA PHE A 213 -0.47 -20.67 4.26
C PHE A 213 0.26 -20.34 5.57
N GLN A 214 0.90 -21.38 6.14
CA GLN A 214 1.85 -21.26 7.24
C GLN A 214 3.25 -21.48 6.69
#